data_AF-A0A6L7QLN0-F1
#
_entry.id   AF-A0A6L7QLN0-F1
#
_cell.length_a   1.000
_cell.length_b   1.000
_cell.length_c   1.000
_cell.angle_alpha   90.00
_cell.angle_beta   90.00
_cell.angle_gamma   90.00
#
_symmetry.space_group_name_H-M   'P 1'
#
loop_
_entity.id
_entity.type
_entity.pdbx_description
1 polymer ?
#
loop_
_entity_poly.entity_id
_entity_poly.type
_entity_poly.pdbx_seq_one_letter_code
_entity_poly.pdbx_strand_id
1 'polypeptide(L)'
;MSERASRVFKKKVFEVYQNAVVHSESELGVFVCGQFFPQQHRLDFTITDVGIGIREAVRRYFDNPHIDSLPALKWALEPYHTTKSGPHPGGLGLEFLQKFARLNKGKIQIASRFGFYELNCDKETFEGMAADLPGTAVTIGINTADEGVYVLKSEIDTDDVS
;
A
#
# COMPACT_ATOMS: atom_id res chain seq x y z
N MET A 1 6.39 -8.27 -16.67
CA MET A 1 6.46 -6.79 -16.68
C MET A 1 7.67 -6.36 -17.52
N SER A 2 7.61 -5.24 -18.25
CA SER A 2 8.79 -4.63 -18.89
C SER A 2 9.83 -4.19 -17.85
N GLU A 3 11.06 -3.91 -18.28
CA GLU A 3 12.11 -3.41 -17.39
C GLU A 3 11.73 -2.09 -16.71
N ARG A 4 11.14 -1.13 -17.46
CA ARG A 4 10.73 0.15 -16.87
C ARG A 4 9.54 -0.04 -15.93
N ALA A 5 8.55 -0.87 -16.28
CA ALA A 5 7.43 -1.18 -15.40
C ALA A 5 7.90 -1.86 -14.10
N SER A 6 8.85 -2.79 -14.19
CA SER A 6 9.47 -3.45 -13.03
C SER A 6 10.20 -2.44 -12.13
N ARG A 7 10.93 -1.48 -12.72
CA ARG A 7 11.62 -0.42 -11.99
C ARG A 7 10.64 0.50 -11.26
N VAL A 8 9.54 0.88 -11.92
CA VAL A 8 8.48 1.70 -11.29
C VAL A 8 7.80 0.92 -10.17
N PHE A 9 7.45 -0.35 -10.39
CA PHE A 9 6.86 -1.20 -9.36
C PHE A 9 7.73 -1.26 -8.09
N LYS A 10 9.02 -1.55 -8.24
CA LYS A 10 9.99 -1.58 -7.12
C LYS A 10 10.07 -0.22 -6.42
N LYS A 11 10.09 0.88 -7.16
CA LYS A 11 10.08 2.24 -6.58
C LYS A 11 8.82 2.48 -5.75
N LYS A 12 7.65 2.00 -6.20
CA LYS A 12 6.37 2.17 -5.52
C LYS A 12 6.28 1.32 -4.25
N VAL A 13 6.81 0.10 -4.27
CA VAL A 13 6.99 -0.71 -3.04
C VAL A 13 7.95 -0.01 -2.06
N PHE A 14 9.03 0.59 -2.56
CA PHE A 14 9.96 1.33 -1.72
C PHE A 14 9.33 2.60 -1.11
N GLU A 15 8.42 3.28 -1.81
CA GLU A 15 7.63 4.39 -1.25
C GLU A 15 6.76 3.93 -0.07
N VAL A 16 6.16 2.74 -0.13
CA VAL A 16 5.43 2.15 1.01
C VAL A 16 6.37 1.87 2.19
N TYR A 17 7.55 1.32 1.93
CA TYR A 17 8.57 1.11 2.96
C TYR A 17 9.01 2.43 3.60
N GLN A 18 9.27 3.47 2.81
CA GLN A 18 9.62 4.78 3.32
C GLN A 18 8.48 5.40 4.15
N ASN A 19 7.22 5.14 3.82
CA ASN A 19 6.11 5.59 4.65
C ASN A 19 6.14 4.92 6.02
N ALA A 20 6.40 3.62 6.10
CA ALA A 20 6.57 2.92 7.38
C ALA A 20 7.75 3.50 8.17
N VAL A 21 8.90 3.79 7.53
CA VAL A 21 10.05 4.38 8.23
C VAL A 21 9.75 5.80 8.75
N VAL A 22 9.15 6.65 7.93
CA VAL A 22 8.95 8.08 8.25
C VAL A 22 7.79 8.31 9.22
N HIS A 23 6.71 7.54 9.10
CA HIS A 23 5.47 7.81 9.82
C HIS A 23 5.20 6.88 11.00
N SER A 24 5.96 5.81 11.16
CA SER A 24 5.73 4.89 12.28
C SER A 24 6.16 5.48 13.62
N GLU A 25 7.22 6.30 13.67
CA GLU A 25 7.91 6.63 14.93
C GLU A 25 8.29 5.36 15.73
N SER A 26 8.46 4.22 15.03
CA SER A 26 8.74 2.91 15.65
C SER A 26 10.17 2.85 16.16
N GLU A 27 10.34 2.62 17.47
CA GLU A 27 11.66 2.37 18.08
C GLU A 27 12.24 1.02 17.67
N LEU A 28 11.39 0.06 17.31
CA LEU A 28 11.78 -1.28 16.87
C LEU A 28 12.09 -1.33 15.36
N GLY A 29 11.86 -0.23 14.64
CA GLY A 29 12.05 -0.13 13.20
C GLY A 29 10.91 -0.72 12.38
N VAL A 30 11.24 -1.10 11.14
CA VAL A 30 10.32 -1.65 10.13
C VAL A 30 10.72 -3.08 9.80
N PHE A 31 9.76 -3.97 9.80
CA PHE A 31 9.91 -5.38 9.46
C PHE A 31 9.36 -5.64 8.07
N VAL A 32 10.04 -6.49 7.32
CA VAL A 32 9.62 -6.90 5.98
C VAL A 32 9.69 -8.41 5.90
N CYS A 33 8.61 -9.03 5.43
CA CYS A 33 8.56 -10.47 5.19
C CYS A 33 7.89 -10.79 3.85
N GLY A 34 8.22 -11.96 3.31
CA GLY A 34 7.61 -12.48 2.10
C GLY A 34 7.38 -13.98 2.22
N GLN A 35 6.26 -14.45 1.70
CA GLN A 35 5.92 -15.87 1.67
C GLN A 35 5.38 -16.26 0.30
N PHE A 36 6.04 -17.23 -0.32
CA PHE A 36 5.59 -17.85 -1.55
C PHE A 36 4.76 -19.11 -1.23
N PHE A 37 3.57 -19.20 -1.82
CA PHE A 37 2.62 -20.31 -1.73
C PHE A 37 2.47 -20.94 -3.13
N PRO A 38 3.34 -21.89 -3.52
CA PRO A 38 3.36 -22.41 -4.89
C PRO A 38 2.04 -23.04 -5.33
N GLN A 39 1.41 -23.83 -4.45
CA GLN A 39 0.15 -24.53 -4.74
C GLN A 39 -1.05 -23.59 -4.86
N GLN A 40 -0.94 -22.38 -4.31
CA GLN A 40 -2.00 -21.36 -4.35
C GLN A 40 -1.68 -20.29 -5.39
N HIS A 41 -0.58 -20.44 -6.13
CA HIS A 41 -0.04 -19.46 -7.07
C HIS A 41 -0.03 -18.04 -6.49
N ARG A 42 0.46 -17.90 -5.26
CA ARG A 42 0.44 -16.64 -4.52
C ARG A 42 1.80 -16.32 -3.93
N LEU A 43 2.23 -15.07 -4.06
CA LEU A 43 3.33 -14.49 -3.29
C LEU A 43 2.78 -13.32 -2.47
N ASP A 44 2.86 -13.43 -1.15
CA ASP A 44 2.51 -12.32 -0.25
C ASP A 44 3.79 -11.63 0.24
N PHE A 45 3.81 -10.31 0.19
CA PHE A 45 4.89 -9.47 0.68
C PHE A 45 4.33 -8.43 1.65
N THR A 46 4.84 -8.39 2.87
CA THR A 46 4.32 -7.51 3.93
C THR A 46 5.42 -6.60 4.46
N ILE A 47 5.11 -5.30 4.56
CA ILE A 47 5.88 -4.29 5.27
C ILE A 47 5.09 -3.90 6.50
N THR A 48 5.69 -3.98 7.68
CA THR A 48 5.01 -3.63 8.93
C THR A 48 5.93 -2.86 9.88
N ASP A 49 5.35 -1.95 10.64
CA ASP A 49 5.99 -1.24 11.74
C ASP A 49 5.20 -1.46 13.03
N VAL A 50 5.83 -1.16 14.18
CA VAL A 50 5.21 -1.20 15.51
C VAL A 50 5.08 0.23 16.04
N GLY A 51 4.54 1.12 15.21
CA GLY A 51 4.49 2.55 15.45
C GLY A 51 3.16 3.11 15.93
N ILE A 52 2.99 4.42 15.73
CA ILE A 52 1.77 5.16 16.08
C ILE A 52 0.55 4.74 15.24
N GLY A 53 0.78 4.28 14.02
CA GLY A 53 -0.25 3.88 13.06
C GLY A 53 -0.98 5.07 12.38
N ILE A 54 -1.78 4.74 11.37
CA ILE A 54 -2.48 5.72 10.53
C ILE A 54 -3.46 6.58 11.34
N ARG A 55 -4.22 5.97 12.28
CA ARG A 55 -5.19 6.70 13.10
C ARG A 55 -4.53 7.87 13.84
N GLU A 56 -3.44 7.60 14.55
CA GLU A 56 -2.78 8.64 15.35
C GLU A 56 -2.09 9.66 14.46
N ALA A 57 -1.49 9.26 13.33
CA ALA A 57 -0.93 10.19 12.36
C ALA A 57 -1.98 11.17 11.81
N VAL A 58 -3.19 10.68 11.48
CA VAL A 58 -4.30 11.51 10.97
C VAL A 58 -4.88 12.41 12.06
N ARG A 59 -5.04 11.91 13.29
CA ARG A 59 -5.46 12.71 14.45
C ARG A 59 -4.54 13.89 14.68
N ARG A 60 -3.23 13.67 14.62
CA ARG A 60 -2.21 14.73 14.76
C ARG A 60 -2.27 15.74 13.60
N TYR A 61 -2.46 15.26 12.36
CA TYR A 61 -2.55 16.13 11.19
C TYR A 61 -3.74 17.10 11.26
N PHE A 62 -4.90 16.64 11.73
CA PHE A 62 -6.11 17.45 11.86
C PHE A 62 -6.30 18.11 13.23
N ASP A 63 -5.37 17.91 14.16
CA ASP A 63 -5.52 18.28 15.58
C ASP A 63 -6.87 17.84 16.17
N ASN A 64 -7.29 16.60 15.84
CA ASN A 64 -8.58 16.06 16.23
C ASN A 64 -8.44 14.64 16.82
N PRO A 65 -8.47 14.50 18.17
CA PRO A 65 -8.27 13.20 18.84
C PRO A 65 -9.46 12.24 18.70
N HIS A 66 -10.61 12.70 18.18
CA HIS A 66 -11.84 11.90 18.08
C HIS A 66 -11.96 11.11 16.77
N ILE A 67 -10.99 11.22 15.85
CA ILE A 67 -11.02 10.47 14.59
C ILE A 67 -10.79 8.97 14.88
N ASP A 68 -11.69 8.11 14.44
CA ASP A 68 -11.55 6.66 14.57
C ASP A 68 -10.68 6.04 13.46
N SER A 69 -10.25 4.78 13.66
CA SER A 69 -9.36 4.09 12.72
C SER A 69 -9.92 3.95 11.31
N LEU A 70 -11.22 3.65 11.17
CA LEU A 70 -11.84 3.47 9.85
C LEU A 70 -11.91 4.79 9.04
N PRO A 71 -12.41 5.91 9.58
CA PRO A 71 -12.33 7.21 8.91
C PRO A 71 -10.89 7.63 8.58
N ALA A 72 -9.94 7.42 9.51
CA ALA A 72 -8.54 7.74 9.26
C ALA A 72 -7.94 6.91 8.11
N LEU A 73 -8.25 5.60 8.08
CA LEU A 73 -7.78 4.70 7.03
C LEU A 73 -8.37 5.08 5.67
N LYS A 74 -9.68 5.36 5.60
CA LYS A 74 -10.33 5.88 4.38
C LYS A 74 -9.66 7.17 3.91
N TRP A 75 -9.46 8.12 4.81
CA TRP A 75 -8.80 9.39 4.47
C TRP A 75 -7.39 9.17 3.92
N ALA A 76 -6.60 8.28 4.51
CA ALA A 76 -5.22 8.00 4.09
C ALA A 76 -5.13 7.25 2.75
N LEU A 77 -6.22 6.61 2.32
CA LEU A 77 -6.32 5.86 1.06
C LEU A 77 -6.83 6.71 -0.11
N GLU A 78 -7.37 7.90 0.16
CA GLU A 78 -7.76 8.83 -0.89
C GLU A 78 -6.55 9.34 -1.68
N PRO A 79 -6.66 9.51 -3.00
CA PRO A 79 -5.57 10.04 -3.82
C PRO A 79 -5.07 11.39 -3.30
N TYR A 80 -3.74 11.58 -3.36
CA TYR A 80 -3.04 12.80 -2.92
C TYR A 80 -3.12 13.12 -1.42
N HIS A 81 -3.79 12.29 -0.60
CA HIS A 81 -3.77 12.46 0.84
C HIS A 81 -2.46 11.90 1.42
N THR A 82 -1.80 12.73 2.21
CA THR A 82 -0.55 12.37 2.88
C THR A 82 -0.42 13.22 4.13
N THR A 83 0.14 12.64 5.19
CA THR A 83 0.54 13.39 6.39
C THR A 83 1.94 14.00 6.27
N LYS A 84 2.64 13.79 5.14
CA LYS A 84 3.94 14.43 4.87
C LYS A 84 3.78 15.93 4.63
N SER A 85 4.46 16.74 5.43
CA SER A 85 4.69 18.16 5.17
C SER A 85 5.94 18.30 4.30
N GLY A 86 5.80 18.59 2.99
CA GLY A 86 6.96 18.75 2.10
C GLY A 86 6.62 18.87 0.61
N PRO A 87 7.61 19.19 -0.26
CA PRO A 87 7.40 19.50 -1.69
C PRO A 87 7.08 18.29 -2.57
N HIS A 88 7.11 17.07 -2.03
CA HIS A 88 6.80 15.86 -2.77
C HIS A 88 5.41 15.35 -2.37
N PRO A 89 4.41 15.38 -3.27
CA PRO A 89 3.09 14.83 -2.96
C PRO A 89 3.20 13.33 -2.67
N GLY A 90 2.86 12.95 -1.44
CA GLY A 90 2.65 11.56 -1.04
C GLY A 90 1.34 11.00 -1.63
N GLY A 91 1.05 9.72 -1.40
CA GLY A 91 -0.21 9.09 -1.80
C GLY A 91 -0.22 8.39 -3.17
N LEU A 92 0.65 8.77 -4.12
CA LEU A 92 0.70 8.14 -5.46
C LEU A 92 1.28 6.72 -5.49
N GLY A 93 1.96 6.31 -4.42
CA GLY A 93 2.58 4.99 -4.31
C GLY A 93 1.54 3.86 -4.26
N LEU A 94 0.52 4.05 -3.43
CA LEU A 94 -0.47 3.03 -3.13
C LEU A 94 -1.49 2.89 -4.26
N GLU A 95 -1.90 3.99 -4.89
CA GLU A 95 -2.79 3.98 -6.04
C GLU A 95 -2.21 3.14 -7.19
N PHE A 96 -0.91 3.29 -7.48
CA PHE A 96 -0.23 2.47 -8.48
C PHE A 96 -0.29 0.97 -8.13
N LEU A 97 -0.01 0.63 -6.86
CA LEU A 97 -0.03 -0.76 -6.41
C LEU A 97 -1.45 -1.33 -6.46
N GLN A 98 -2.47 -0.54 -6.10
CA GLN A 98 -3.88 -0.92 -6.19
C GLN A 98 -4.31 -1.20 -7.65
N LYS A 99 -3.84 -0.39 -8.61
CA LYS A 99 -4.05 -0.63 -10.04
C LYS A 99 -3.37 -1.91 -10.50
N PHE A 100 -2.12 -2.13 -10.09
CA PHE A 100 -1.40 -3.37 -10.38
C PHE A 100 -2.12 -4.58 -9.80
N ALA A 101 -2.55 -4.53 -8.54
CA ALA A 101 -3.24 -5.63 -7.86
C ALA A 101 -4.56 -6.01 -8.57
N ARG A 102 -5.33 -5.02 -9.07
CA ARG A 102 -6.52 -5.28 -9.90
C ARG A 102 -6.18 -6.04 -11.17
N LEU A 103 -5.20 -5.55 -11.94
CA LEU A 103 -4.78 -6.18 -13.19
C LEU A 103 -4.25 -7.60 -12.98
N ASN A 104 -3.44 -7.79 -11.94
CA ASN A 104 -2.85 -9.08 -11.59
C ASN A 104 -3.85 -10.05 -10.94
N LYS A 105 -5.04 -9.58 -10.55
CA LYS A 105 -5.98 -10.33 -9.69
C LYS A 105 -5.33 -10.76 -8.37
N GLY A 106 -4.46 -9.89 -7.87
CA GLY A 106 -3.84 -10.00 -6.57
C GLY A 106 -4.67 -9.30 -5.50
N LYS A 107 -4.01 -8.91 -4.41
CA LYS A 107 -4.64 -8.19 -3.29
C LYS A 107 -3.73 -7.14 -2.68
N ILE A 108 -4.32 -6.15 -2.04
CA ILE A 108 -3.67 -5.25 -1.10
C ILE A 108 -4.44 -5.28 0.20
N GLN A 109 -3.73 -5.47 1.31
CA GLN A 109 -4.31 -5.45 2.64
C GLN A 109 -3.57 -4.41 3.48
N ILE A 110 -4.29 -3.60 4.24
CA ILE A 110 -3.72 -2.64 5.17
C ILE A 110 -4.43 -2.78 6.51
N ALA A 111 -3.65 -3.07 7.55
CA ALA A 111 -4.13 -3.09 8.92
C ALA A 111 -3.40 -1.99 9.69
N SER A 112 -4.14 -1.16 10.43
CA SER A 112 -3.53 -0.17 11.31
C SER A 112 -4.47 0.20 12.44
N ARG A 113 -3.97 0.09 13.68
CA ARG A 113 -4.75 0.25 14.89
C ARG A 113 -5.98 -0.67 14.89
N PHE A 114 -7.20 -0.14 14.84
CA PHE A 114 -8.45 -0.90 14.79
C PHE A 114 -9.10 -0.89 13.39
N GLY A 115 -8.37 -0.50 12.35
CA GLY A 115 -8.88 -0.44 10.98
C GLY A 115 -8.22 -1.48 10.09
N PHE A 116 -9.03 -2.12 9.25
CA PHE A 116 -8.61 -3.02 8.19
C PHE A 116 -9.16 -2.57 6.84
N TYR A 117 -8.32 -2.62 5.83
CA TYR A 117 -8.62 -2.37 4.44
C TYR A 117 -8.19 -3.57 3.62
N GLU A 118 -9.05 -4.03 2.73
CA GLU A 118 -8.69 -5.01 1.73
C GLU A 118 -9.20 -4.61 0.35
N LEU A 119 -8.29 -4.63 -0.60
CA LEU A 119 -8.56 -4.74 -2.02
C LEU A 119 -8.24 -6.16 -2.46
N ASN A 120 -9.22 -6.84 -3.06
CA ASN A 120 -9.04 -8.15 -3.65
C ASN A 120 -9.73 -8.21 -5.00
N CYS A 121 -8.95 -8.40 -6.07
CA CYS A 121 -9.40 -8.15 -7.44
C CYS A 121 -10.02 -6.74 -7.54
N ASP A 122 -11.31 -6.63 -7.83
CA ASP A 122 -12.06 -5.36 -7.92
C ASP A 122 -12.87 -5.02 -6.67
N LYS A 123 -12.89 -5.91 -5.68
CA LYS A 123 -13.66 -5.69 -4.45
C LYS A 123 -12.82 -4.94 -3.43
N GLU A 124 -13.35 -3.83 -2.95
CA GLU A 124 -12.75 -3.01 -1.90
C GLU A 124 -13.61 -3.05 -0.64
N THR A 125 -12.98 -3.27 0.51
CA THR A 125 -13.66 -3.40 1.80
C THR A 125 -12.91 -2.66 2.90
N PHE A 126 -13.67 -2.17 3.87
CA PHE A 126 -13.19 -1.48 5.06
C PHE A 126 -13.90 -2.07 6.27
N GLU A 127 -13.13 -2.61 7.21
CA GLU A 127 -13.66 -3.32 8.37
C GLU A 127 -12.97 -2.86 9.65
N GLY A 128 -13.72 -2.85 10.76
CA GLY A 128 -13.17 -2.63 12.09
C GLY A 128 -12.56 -3.92 12.62
N MET A 129 -11.41 -3.81 13.28
CA MET A 129 -10.77 -4.95 13.95
C MET A 129 -11.13 -4.97 15.43
N ALA A 130 -11.33 -6.16 15.99
CA ALA A 130 -11.64 -6.34 17.42
C ALA A 130 -10.41 -6.10 18.32
N ALA A 131 -9.21 -6.34 17.79
CA ALA A 131 -7.95 -6.14 18.49
C ALA A 131 -7.15 -5.01 17.82
N ASP A 132 -6.39 -4.29 18.64
CA ASP A 132 -5.47 -3.25 18.19
C ASP A 132 -4.25 -3.90 17.53
N LEU A 133 -3.92 -3.49 16.31
CA LEU A 133 -2.61 -3.73 15.71
C LEU A 133 -1.75 -2.47 15.92
N PRO A 134 -0.74 -2.51 16.80
CA PRO A 134 0.22 -1.41 16.92
C PRO A 134 0.90 -1.13 15.57
N GLY A 135 0.98 0.13 15.18
CA GLY A 135 1.58 0.54 13.91
C GLY A 135 0.70 0.32 12.69
N THR A 136 1.35 -0.02 11.58
CA THR A 136 0.73 -0.30 10.28
C THR A 136 1.34 -1.54 9.67
N ALA A 137 0.52 -2.40 9.07
CA ALA A 137 0.95 -3.48 8.20
C ALA A 137 0.35 -3.28 6.81
N VAL A 138 1.18 -3.34 5.78
CA VAL A 138 0.78 -3.28 4.37
C VAL A 138 1.24 -4.55 3.68
N THR A 139 0.29 -5.34 3.21
CA THR A 139 0.53 -6.59 2.48
C THR A 139 0.15 -6.42 1.01
N ILE A 140 1.04 -6.84 0.13
CA ILE A 140 0.85 -6.92 -1.32
C ILE A 140 0.85 -8.40 -1.69
N GLY A 141 -0.30 -8.91 -2.14
CA GLY A 141 -0.44 -10.27 -2.64
C GLY A 141 -0.39 -10.26 -4.17
N ILE A 142 0.52 -11.05 -4.72
CA ILE A 142 0.74 -11.22 -6.16
C ILE A 142 0.24 -12.60 -6.57
N ASN A 143 -0.64 -12.63 -7.56
CA ASN A 143 -1.02 -13.85 -8.27
C ASN A 143 0.09 -14.23 -9.24
N THR A 144 0.73 -15.37 -8.98
CA THR A 144 1.86 -15.89 -9.77
C THR A 144 1.43 -16.82 -10.90
N ALA A 145 0.13 -17.09 -11.06
CA ALA A 145 -0.42 -17.80 -12.22
C ALA A 145 -0.81 -16.84 -13.36
N ASP A 146 -0.67 -15.54 -13.14
CA ASP A 146 -0.97 -14.53 -14.16
C ASP A 146 0.08 -14.55 -15.28
N GLU A 147 -0.41 -14.65 -16.52
CA GLU A 147 0.40 -14.65 -17.74
C GLU A 147 0.49 -13.26 -18.40
N GLY A 148 -0.10 -12.24 -17.76
CA GLY A 148 -0.14 -10.86 -18.24
C GLY A 148 1.24 -10.21 -18.39
N VAL A 149 1.43 -9.48 -19.49
CA VAL A 149 2.60 -8.62 -19.70
C VAL A 149 2.26 -7.18 -19.35
N TYR A 150 2.88 -6.68 -18.28
CA TYR A 150 2.69 -5.30 -17.81
C TYR A 150 3.68 -4.33 -18.44
N VAL A 151 3.17 -3.25 -19.01
CA VAL A 151 3.93 -2.10 -19.53
C VAL A 151 3.34 -0.81 -18.98
N LEU A 152 4.15 0.25 -18.89
CA LEU A 152 3.66 1.58 -18.53
C LEU A 152 2.94 2.20 -19.74
N LYS A 153 1.90 2.99 -19.50
CA LYS A 153 1.22 3.72 -20.58
C LYS A 153 2.18 4.60 -21.39
N SER A 154 3.17 5.20 -20.72
CA SER A 154 4.23 6.02 -21.36
C SER A 154 5.25 5.22 -22.17
N GLU A 155 5.23 3.89 -22.12
CA GLU A 155 6.07 3.03 -22.99
C GLU A 155 5.38 2.71 -24.32
N ILE A 156 4.06 2.92 -24.41
CA ILE A 156 3.28 2.63 -25.62
C ILE A 156 3.35 3.83 -26.60
N ASP A 157 3.60 5.04 -26.10
CA ASP A 157 3.62 6.28 -26.90
C ASP A 157 4.93 6.52 -27.71
N THR A 158 5.92 5.63 -27.66
CA THR A 158 7.22 5.88 -28.32
C THR A 158 7.45 5.17 -29.65
N ASP A 159 6.55 4.29 -30.13
CA ASP A 159 6.83 3.47 -31.33
C ASP A 159 5.65 3.33 -32.32
N ASP A 160 4.72 4.29 -32.41
CA ASP A 160 3.62 4.18 -33.40
C ASP A 160 3.10 5.54 -33.93
N VAL A 161 3.98 6.40 -34.45
CA VAL A 161 3.65 7.27 -35.59
C VAL A 161 4.88 7.36 -36.51
N SER A 162 4.68 6.82 -37.71
CA SER A 162 5.49 6.88 -38.94
C SER A 162 6.25 8.17 -39.20
#